data_AF-A0A9P5XJN3-F1
#
_entry.id   AF-A0A9P5XJN3-F1
#
_cell.length_a   1.000
_cell.length_b   1.000
_cell.length_c   1.000
_cell.angle_alpha   90.00
_cell.angle_beta   90.00
_cell.angle_gamma   90.00
#
_symmetry.space_group_name_H-M   'P 1'
#
loop_
_entity.id
_entity.type
_entity.pdbx_description
1 polymer ?
#
loop_
_entity_poly.entity_id
_entity_poly.type
_entity_poly.pdbx_seq_one_letter_code
_entity_poly.pdbx_strand_id
1 'polypeptide(L)'
;MKSLKRWAIWTLVILFIIGIVCMVSLNILAGVILIWLAILAFVILELLVGTMFVEKDTWIVIEDHIAPGRDAYRWLQTQDPTFDNASEWGSRQLIPQWDPPHPRGPSPPGNLPHPYAATLIDLRTGVLTRAAVTSRPNDMVLLAVHGGGVTCMLLDRDEKAVKATVAVKVGMANLPPFVLAQAEDSGTVYVGGGPFREQPGSPGTFSTLQTSYTNSGASATDSYDAEKFGGGFGSPTAPSLRRNA
;
A
#
# COMPACT_ATOMS: atom_id res chain seq x y z
N MET A 1 -15.67 12.45 -6.16
CA MET A 1 -16.03 13.22 -4.94
C MET A 1 -15.67 14.71 -5.03
N LYS A 2 -14.50 15.09 -5.58
CA LYS A 2 -14.12 16.51 -5.77
C LYS A 2 -15.18 17.33 -6.54
N SER A 3 -15.88 16.73 -7.51
CA SER A 3 -16.98 17.41 -8.23
C SER A 3 -18.23 17.59 -7.37
N LEU A 4 -18.70 16.57 -6.64
CA LEU A 4 -19.88 16.67 -5.77
C LEU A 4 -19.69 17.72 -4.68
N LYS A 5 -18.51 17.76 -4.04
CA LYS A 5 -18.20 18.78 -3.02
C LYS A 5 -18.22 20.19 -3.63
N ARG A 6 -17.69 20.37 -4.84
CA ARG A 6 -17.77 21.65 -5.58
C ARG A 6 -19.22 22.05 -5.86
N TRP A 7 -20.05 21.12 -6.35
CA TRP A 7 -21.47 21.39 -6.61
C TRP A 7 -22.23 21.75 -5.33
N ALA A 8 -22.00 21.04 -4.22
CA ALA A 8 -22.62 21.34 -2.93
C ALA A 8 -22.24 22.75 -2.42
N ILE A 9 -20.96 23.14 -2.56
CA ILE A 9 -20.50 24.50 -2.22
C ILE A 9 -21.19 25.54 -3.10
N TRP A 10 -21.27 25.33 -4.42
CA TRP A 10 -21.95 26.25 -5.32
C TRP A 10 -23.44 26.41 -4.98
N THR A 11 -24.14 25.30 -4.72
CA THR A 11 -25.54 25.34 -4.29
C THR A 11 -25.72 26.10 -2.97
N LEU A 12 -24.82 25.89 -2.00
CA LEU A 12 -24.84 26.64 -0.74
C LEU A 12 -24.66 28.14 -0.97
N VAL A 13 -23.70 28.54 -1.80
CA VAL A 13 -23.47 29.97 -2.13
C VAL A 13 -24.71 30.59 -2.78
N ILE A 14 -25.35 29.89 -3.71
CA ILE A 14 -26.57 30.36 -4.37
C ILE A 14 -27.71 30.53 -3.36
N LEU A 15 -27.95 29.53 -2.51
CA LEU A 15 -28.99 29.59 -1.47
C LEU A 15 -28.71 30.71 -0.45
N PHE A 16 -27.43 30.94 -0.14
CA PHE A 16 -27.03 32.02 0.76
C PHE A 16 -27.34 33.40 0.16
N ILE A 17 -27.04 33.62 -1.13
CA ILE A 17 -27.38 34.86 -1.84
C ILE A 17 -28.90 35.07 -1.87
N ILE A 18 -29.67 34.03 -2.21
CA ILE A 18 -31.14 34.09 -2.22
C ILE A 18 -31.67 34.44 -0.82
N GLY A 19 -31.10 33.84 0.23
CA GLY A 19 -31.44 34.14 1.62
C GLY A 19 -31.24 35.62 1.98
N ILE A 20 -30.11 36.20 1.59
CA ILE A 20 -29.82 37.63 1.80
C ILE A 20 -30.81 38.51 1.04
N VAL A 21 -31.10 38.20 -0.23
CA VAL A 21 -32.06 38.97 -1.03
C VAL A 21 -33.46 38.91 -0.39
N CYS A 22 -33.88 37.75 0.13
CA CYS A 22 -35.13 37.60 0.88
C CYS A 22 -35.16 38.42 2.17
N MET A 23 -34.04 38.51 2.91
CA MET A 23 -33.96 39.35 4.11
C MET A 23 -34.21 40.83 3.80
N VAL A 24 -33.63 41.32 2.70
CA VAL A 24 -33.74 42.73 2.30
C VAL A 24 -35.11 43.05 1.68
N SER A 25 -35.67 42.10 0.91
CA SER A 25 -36.79 42.40 0.00
C SER A 25 -38.16 41.96 0.52
N LEU A 26 -38.22 40.97 1.42
CA LEU A 26 -39.47 40.33 1.82
C LEU A 26 -39.65 40.31 3.34
N ASN A 27 -38.81 39.55 4.03
CA ASN A 27 -38.91 39.34 5.47
C ASN A 27 -37.58 38.80 6.01
N ILE A 28 -37.02 39.51 7.00
CA ILE A 28 -35.78 39.15 7.67
C ILE A 28 -35.87 37.72 8.23
N LEU A 29 -36.97 37.37 8.90
CA LEU A 29 -37.15 36.06 9.52
C LEU A 29 -37.15 34.93 8.48
N ALA A 30 -37.82 35.13 7.34
CA ALA A 30 -37.85 34.14 6.26
C ALA A 30 -36.46 33.91 5.66
N GLY A 31 -35.69 34.99 5.47
CA GLY A 31 -34.30 34.91 5.01
C GLY A 31 -33.37 34.19 6.00
N VAL A 32 -33.51 34.45 7.32
CA VAL A 32 -32.75 33.73 8.37
C VAL A 32 -33.04 32.23 8.31
N ILE A 33 -34.32 31.85 8.25
CA ILE A 33 -34.75 30.44 8.23
C ILE A 33 -34.18 29.73 6.99
N LEU A 34 -34.21 30.37 5.82
CA LEU A 34 -33.69 29.80 4.58
C LEU A 34 -32.18 29.56 4.68
N ILE A 35 -31.41 30.54 5.16
CA ILE A 35 -29.96 30.40 5.35
C ILE A 35 -29.65 29.29 6.35
N TRP A 36 -30.37 29.26 7.47
CA TRP A 36 -30.19 28.23 8.51
C TRP A 36 -30.43 26.82 7.96
N LEU A 37 -31.52 26.61 7.22
CA LEU A 37 -31.83 25.31 6.59
C LEU A 37 -30.78 24.92 5.55
N ALA A 38 -30.28 25.87 4.75
CA ALA A 38 -29.25 25.60 3.75
C ALA A 38 -27.93 25.15 4.39
N ILE A 39 -27.51 25.82 5.47
CA ILE A 39 -26.30 25.45 6.23
C ILE A 39 -26.49 24.09 6.89
N LEU A 40 -27.65 23.85 7.53
CA LEU A 40 -27.94 22.57 8.18
C LEU A 40 -27.89 21.42 7.16
N ALA A 41 -28.53 21.58 6.01
CA ALA A 41 -28.51 20.59 4.94
C ALA A 41 -27.09 20.32 4.42
N PHE A 42 -26.26 21.37 4.28
CA PHE A 42 -24.86 21.23 3.87
C PHE A 42 -24.04 20.44 4.90
N VAL A 43 -24.19 20.75 6.19
CA VAL A 43 -23.50 20.03 7.27
C VAL A 43 -23.92 18.56 7.32
N ILE A 44 -25.22 18.27 7.18
CA ILE A 44 -25.72 16.89 7.11
C ILE A 44 -25.11 16.16 5.91
N LEU A 45 -25.04 16.81 4.73
CA LEU A 45 -24.43 16.22 3.55
C LEU A 45 -22.93 15.97 3.76
N GLU A 46 -22.19 16.90 4.36
CA GLU A 46 -20.77 16.72 4.65
C GLU A 46 -20.53 15.58 5.64
N LEU A 47 -21.34 15.50 6.70
CA LEU A 47 -21.31 14.39 7.66
C LEU A 47 -21.67 13.06 6.99
N LEU A 48 -22.69 13.02 6.13
CA LEU A 48 -23.11 11.81 5.44
C LEU A 48 -22.02 11.34 4.48
N VAL A 49 -21.41 12.26 3.72
CA VAL A 49 -20.28 11.93 2.85
C VAL A 49 -19.05 11.49 3.67
N GLY A 50 -18.80 12.11 4.83
CA GLY A 50 -17.68 11.76 5.70
C GLY A 50 -17.86 10.41 6.42
N THR A 51 -19.10 9.98 6.66
CA THR A 51 -19.41 8.74 7.41
C THR A 51 -19.76 7.56 6.51
N MET A 52 -20.31 7.81 5.31
CA MET A 52 -20.74 6.75 4.39
C MET A 52 -19.62 6.28 3.45
N PHE A 53 -18.60 7.10 3.21
CA PHE A 53 -17.49 6.73 2.35
C PHE A 53 -16.26 6.46 3.19
N VAL A 54 -16.00 5.18 3.45
CA VAL A 54 -14.66 4.72 3.84
C VAL A 54 -13.68 5.29 2.80
N GLU A 55 -12.54 5.82 3.25
CA GLU A 55 -11.51 6.33 2.38
C GLU A 55 -11.01 5.23 1.45
N LYS A 56 -11.59 5.15 0.25
CA LYS A 56 -11.35 4.05 -0.70
C LYS A 56 -9.97 4.11 -1.35
N ASP A 57 -9.19 5.17 -1.12
CA ASP A 57 -7.88 5.35 -1.77
C ASP A 57 -6.71 4.88 -0.90
N THR A 58 -6.94 3.93 0.02
CA THR A 58 -5.93 3.46 0.97
C THR A 58 -5.80 1.94 1.00
N TRP A 59 -4.60 1.50 1.36
CA TRP A 59 -4.33 0.11 1.71
C TRP A 59 -4.64 -0.10 3.19
N ILE A 60 -5.39 -1.14 3.50
CA ILE A 60 -5.61 -1.56 4.88
C ILE A 60 -5.00 -2.93 5.14
N VAL A 61 -4.63 -3.17 6.38
CA VAL A 61 -4.07 -4.45 6.83
C VAL A 61 -5.05 -5.06 7.83
N ILE A 62 -5.49 -6.28 7.53
CA ILE A 62 -6.33 -7.07 8.39
C ILE A 62 -5.54 -8.29 8.83
N GLU A 63 -5.40 -8.48 10.13
CA GLU A 63 -4.72 -9.63 10.68
C GLU A 63 -5.67 -10.83 10.67
N ASP A 64 -5.28 -11.92 10.04
CA ASP A 64 -6.19 -13.06 9.79
C ASP A 64 -6.68 -13.71 11.10
N HIS A 65 -5.93 -13.54 12.19
CA HIS A 65 -6.31 -14.04 13.51
C HIS A 65 -7.40 -13.18 14.20
N ILE A 66 -7.60 -11.94 13.76
CA ILE A 66 -8.66 -11.05 14.23
C ILE A 66 -9.93 -11.24 13.39
N ALA A 67 -9.77 -11.53 12.09
CA ALA A 67 -10.88 -11.76 11.18
C ALA A 67 -11.68 -13.02 11.56
N PRO A 68 -13.01 -12.92 11.79
CA PRO A 68 -13.87 -14.07 12.02
C PRO A 68 -13.75 -15.09 10.89
N GLY A 69 -13.39 -16.33 11.23
CA GLY A 69 -13.21 -17.40 10.24
C GLY A 69 -11.93 -17.29 9.39
N ARG A 70 -10.98 -16.41 9.74
CA ARG A 70 -9.75 -16.14 8.96
C ARG A 70 -10.03 -15.68 7.52
N ASP A 71 -11.18 -15.04 7.32
CA ASP A 71 -11.62 -14.51 6.04
C ASP A 71 -11.72 -12.99 6.15
N ALA A 72 -10.56 -12.33 5.99
CA ALA A 72 -10.44 -10.88 6.04
C ALA A 72 -11.38 -10.17 5.06
N TYR A 73 -11.60 -10.78 3.89
CA TYR A 73 -12.51 -10.24 2.88
C TYR A 73 -13.95 -10.30 3.34
N ARG A 74 -14.44 -11.47 3.76
CA ARG A 74 -15.82 -11.60 4.25
C ARG A 74 -16.07 -10.69 5.44
N TRP A 75 -15.10 -10.57 6.35
CA TRP A 75 -15.20 -9.61 7.45
C TRP A 75 -15.34 -8.17 6.93
N LEU A 76 -14.50 -7.74 5.97
CA LEU A 76 -14.62 -6.42 5.37
C LEU A 76 -15.98 -6.20 4.70
N GLN A 77 -16.52 -7.20 4.01
CA GLN A 77 -17.87 -7.13 3.41
C GLN A 77 -18.98 -6.96 4.46
N THR A 78 -18.82 -7.50 5.67
CA THR A 78 -19.80 -7.24 6.75
C THR A 78 -19.79 -5.79 7.22
N GLN A 79 -18.67 -5.09 7.07
CA GLN A 79 -18.53 -3.68 7.43
C GLN A 79 -18.94 -2.76 6.28
N ASP A 80 -18.58 -3.10 5.04
CA ASP A 80 -18.95 -2.38 3.82
C ASP A 80 -19.48 -3.36 2.76
N PRO A 81 -20.82 -3.52 2.65
CA PRO A 81 -21.43 -4.36 1.63
C PRO A 81 -21.20 -3.87 0.19
N THR A 82 -20.72 -2.64 -0.03
CA THR A 82 -20.39 -2.13 -1.37
C THR A 82 -19.07 -2.69 -1.91
N PHE A 83 -18.34 -3.44 -1.10
CA PHE A 83 -17.10 -4.11 -1.48
C PHE A 83 -17.40 -5.51 -2.05
N ASP A 84 -17.77 -5.56 -3.33
CA ASP A 84 -18.24 -6.77 -4.02
C ASP A 84 -17.18 -7.43 -4.94
N ASN A 85 -16.15 -6.69 -5.31
CA ASN A 85 -15.14 -7.10 -6.27
C ASN A 85 -13.79 -7.40 -5.60
N ALA A 86 -13.67 -8.56 -4.93
CA ALA A 86 -12.36 -9.06 -4.52
C ALA A 86 -11.63 -9.80 -5.63
N SER A 87 -10.35 -9.47 -5.79
CA SER A 87 -9.40 -10.28 -6.54
C SER A 87 -8.18 -10.57 -5.67
N GLU A 88 -7.97 -11.85 -5.32
CA GLU A 88 -6.74 -12.27 -4.66
C GLU A 88 -5.58 -12.24 -5.66
N TRP A 89 -4.59 -11.40 -5.36
CA TRP A 89 -3.35 -11.28 -6.08
C TRP A 89 -2.33 -12.33 -5.59
N GLY A 90 -1.59 -12.92 -6.52
CA GLY A 90 -0.57 -13.93 -6.23
C GLY A 90 -0.99 -15.39 -6.46
N SER A 91 -2.29 -15.72 -6.44
CA SER A 91 -2.76 -17.11 -6.65
C SER A 91 -2.50 -17.64 -8.06
N ARG A 92 -2.38 -16.75 -9.06
CA ARG A 92 -2.17 -17.09 -10.48
C ARG A 92 -0.82 -16.67 -11.03
N GLN A 93 0.11 -16.26 -10.16
CA GLN A 93 1.38 -15.68 -10.57
C GLN A 93 2.55 -16.47 -10.01
N LEU A 94 3.68 -16.42 -10.72
CA LEU A 94 4.96 -16.98 -10.28
C LEU A 94 5.59 -16.09 -9.21
N ILE A 95 4.83 -15.84 -8.15
CA ILE A 95 5.24 -15.04 -7.01
C ILE A 95 5.68 -15.99 -5.90
N PRO A 96 6.79 -15.69 -5.19
CA PRO A 96 7.15 -16.47 -4.02
C PRO A 96 6.02 -16.42 -3.01
N GLN A 97 5.44 -17.58 -2.72
CA GLN A 97 4.51 -17.74 -1.61
C GLN A 97 5.35 -17.85 -0.34
N TRP A 98 5.06 -16.96 0.61
CA TRP A 98 5.66 -17.06 1.94
C TRP A 98 4.84 -18.06 2.71
N ASP A 99 5.42 -19.22 3.01
CA ASP A 99 4.75 -20.25 3.78
C ASP A 99 4.25 -19.64 5.10
N PRO A 100 2.96 -19.82 5.44
CA PRO A 100 2.49 -19.43 6.76
C PRO A 100 3.32 -20.19 7.79
N PRO A 101 3.77 -19.52 8.87
CA PRO A 101 4.58 -20.15 9.88
C PRO A 101 3.81 -21.33 10.46
N HIS A 102 4.39 -22.51 10.30
CA HIS A 102 3.83 -23.70 10.90
C HIS A 102 3.95 -23.56 12.42
N PRO A 103 2.88 -23.82 13.21
CA PRO A 103 2.95 -23.77 14.66
C PRO A 103 3.89 -24.88 15.15
N ARG A 104 5.19 -24.58 15.26
CA ARG A 104 6.19 -25.49 15.83
C ARG A 104 6.18 -25.35 17.35
N GLY A 105 5.30 -26.11 17.98
CA GLY A 105 5.37 -26.40 19.41
C GLY A 105 5.25 -25.19 20.34
N PRO A 106 5.32 -25.41 21.67
CA PRO A 106 5.30 -24.34 22.65
C PRO A 106 6.60 -23.53 22.57
N SER A 107 6.46 -22.24 22.29
CA SER A 107 7.56 -21.30 22.20
C SER A 107 8.28 -21.17 23.55
N PRO A 108 9.62 -21.15 23.60
CA PRO A 108 10.35 -20.86 24.82
C PRO A 108 10.05 -19.42 25.31
N PRO A 109 10.01 -19.19 26.64
CA PRO A 109 9.75 -17.87 27.20
C PRO A 109 10.89 -16.90 26.81
N GLY A 110 10.55 -15.85 26.06
CA GLY A 110 11.52 -14.90 25.50
C GLY A 110 11.11 -14.22 24.18
N ASN A 111 9.93 -14.53 23.64
CA ASN A 111 9.13 -13.81 22.65
C ASN A 111 9.87 -13.04 21.55
N LEU A 112 10.32 -13.76 20.52
CA LEU A 112 10.28 -13.22 19.16
C LEU A 112 8.79 -13.16 18.73
N PRO A 113 8.33 -12.10 18.03
CA PRO A 113 6.98 -12.08 17.51
C PRO A 113 6.82 -13.25 16.56
N HIS A 114 5.88 -14.14 16.85
CA HIS A 114 5.61 -15.26 15.96
C HIS A 114 5.02 -14.66 14.69
N PRO A 115 5.58 -14.97 13.51
CA PRO A 115 4.97 -14.47 12.30
C PRO A 115 3.53 -14.98 12.23
N TYR A 116 2.65 -14.18 11.68
CA TYR A 116 1.24 -14.50 11.51
C TYR A 116 0.78 -14.03 10.13
N ALA A 117 -0.30 -14.64 9.64
CA ALA A 117 -0.87 -14.24 8.37
C ALA A 117 -1.65 -12.92 8.53
N ALA A 118 -1.42 -12.01 7.59
CA ALA A 118 -2.19 -10.80 7.42
C ALA A 118 -2.56 -10.63 5.95
N THR A 119 -3.74 -10.07 5.73
CA THR A 119 -4.26 -9.75 4.41
C THR A 119 -4.21 -8.23 4.20
N LEU A 120 -3.45 -7.80 3.19
CA LEU A 120 -3.43 -6.43 2.69
C LEU A 120 -4.54 -6.27 1.66
N ILE A 121 -5.32 -5.20 1.78
CA ILE A 121 -6.47 -4.93 0.93
C ILE A 121 -6.35 -3.52 0.37
N ASP A 122 -6.32 -3.41 -0.96
CA ASP A 122 -6.53 -2.13 -1.64
C ASP A 122 -8.04 -1.84 -1.68
N LEU A 123 -8.48 -0.83 -0.91
CA LEU A 123 -9.88 -0.44 -0.88
C LEU A 123 -10.37 0.18 -2.20
N ARG A 124 -9.45 0.58 -3.08
CA ARG A 124 -9.77 1.24 -4.36
C ARG A 124 -10.08 0.21 -5.42
N THR A 125 -9.25 -0.83 -5.51
CA THR A 125 -9.32 -1.83 -6.58
C THR A 125 -9.93 -3.14 -6.13
N GLY A 126 -10.08 -3.36 -4.82
CA GLY A 126 -10.53 -4.64 -4.30
C GLY A 126 -9.46 -5.74 -4.34
N VAL A 127 -8.20 -5.37 -4.53
CA VAL A 127 -7.11 -6.35 -4.61
C VAL A 127 -6.70 -6.79 -3.21
N LEU A 128 -6.64 -8.11 -3.01
CA LEU A 128 -6.24 -8.75 -1.76
C LEU A 128 -4.86 -9.37 -1.94
N THR A 129 -3.94 -9.14 -1.02
CA THR A 129 -2.62 -9.81 -1.00
C THR A 129 -2.35 -10.36 0.39
N ARG A 130 -2.01 -11.63 0.49
CA ARG A 130 -1.59 -12.25 1.76
C ARG A 130 -0.10 -12.05 2.01
N ALA A 131 0.25 -11.79 3.26
CA ALA A 131 1.61 -11.66 3.73
C ALA A 131 1.78 -12.35 5.10
N ALA A 132 2.98 -12.83 5.37
CA ALA A 132 3.40 -13.19 6.71
C ALA A 132 4.07 -11.99 7.36
N VAL A 133 3.59 -11.58 8.53
CA VAL A 133 4.09 -10.41 9.27
C VAL A 133 4.42 -10.76 10.70
N THR A 134 5.40 -10.09 11.30
CA THR A 134 5.79 -10.26 12.70
C THR A 134 5.09 -9.26 13.64
N SER A 135 4.73 -8.09 13.13
CA SER A 135 3.87 -7.11 13.81
C SER A 135 3.04 -6.38 12.75
N ARG A 136 2.07 -5.58 13.21
CA ARG A 136 1.14 -4.87 12.33
C ARG A 136 1.89 -3.83 11.48
N PRO A 137 1.94 -3.99 10.15
CA PRO A 137 2.54 -2.98 9.31
C PRO A 137 1.65 -1.74 9.22
N ASN A 138 2.28 -0.57 9.16
CA ASN A 138 1.63 0.71 8.89
C ASN A 138 2.25 1.43 7.68
N ASP A 139 3.24 0.84 7.03
CA ASP A 139 3.86 1.40 5.85
C ASP A 139 4.41 0.33 4.91
N MET A 140 4.62 0.71 3.65
CA MET A 140 5.15 -0.15 2.61
C MET A 140 6.19 0.58 1.78
N VAL A 141 7.34 -0.05 1.57
CA VAL A 141 8.40 0.48 0.70
C VAL A 141 8.65 -0.50 -0.44
N LEU A 142 8.72 0.04 -1.66
CA LEU A 142 9.06 -0.74 -2.84
C LEU A 142 10.49 -1.28 -2.72
N LEU A 143 10.66 -2.60 -2.87
CA LEU A 143 11.98 -3.24 -2.84
C LEU A 143 12.44 -3.64 -4.25
N ALA A 144 11.54 -4.20 -5.05
CA ALA A 144 11.86 -4.69 -6.38
C ALA A 144 10.66 -4.62 -7.31
N VAL A 145 10.94 -4.40 -8.61
CA VAL A 145 9.96 -4.50 -9.69
C VAL A 145 10.34 -5.71 -10.55
N HIS A 146 9.37 -6.57 -10.81
CA HIS A 146 9.54 -7.74 -11.69
C HIS A 146 8.40 -7.77 -12.72
N GLY A 147 8.57 -8.53 -13.81
CA GLY A 147 7.61 -8.51 -14.93
C GLY A 147 6.17 -8.86 -14.55
N GLY A 148 5.98 -9.63 -13.47
CA GLY A 148 4.67 -10.02 -12.96
C GLY A 148 4.11 -9.18 -11.81
N GLY A 149 4.86 -8.22 -11.24
CA GLY A 149 4.44 -7.53 -10.02
C GLY A 149 5.55 -6.71 -9.36
N VAL A 150 5.28 -6.24 -8.16
CA VAL A 150 6.25 -5.52 -7.33
C VAL A 150 6.36 -6.15 -5.96
N THR A 151 7.57 -6.31 -5.46
CA THR A 151 7.82 -6.75 -4.09
C THR A 151 7.98 -5.53 -3.21
N CYS A 152 7.16 -5.43 -2.16
CA CYS A 152 7.23 -4.39 -1.14
C CYS A 152 7.69 -4.99 0.19
N MET A 153 8.51 -4.21 0.90
CA MET A 153 8.82 -4.43 2.30
C MET A 153 7.71 -3.81 3.15
N LEU A 154 7.18 -4.58 4.09
CA LEU A 154 6.20 -4.10 5.06
C LEU A 154 6.94 -3.59 6.30
N LEU A 155 6.61 -2.38 6.72
CA LEU A 155 7.29 -1.67 7.80
C LEU A 155 6.32 -1.33 8.93
N ASP A 156 6.88 -1.29 10.14
CA ASP A 156 6.27 -0.72 11.34
C ASP A 156 7.14 0.46 11.76
N ARG A 157 6.62 1.68 11.59
CA ARG A 157 7.29 2.96 11.85
C ARG A 157 6.50 3.80 12.84
N ASP A 158 7.18 4.64 13.61
CA ASP A 158 6.49 5.65 14.42
C ASP A 158 5.97 6.78 13.53
N GLU A 159 4.65 6.86 13.37
CA GLU A 159 3.98 7.89 12.56
C GLU A 159 4.25 9.32 13.06
N LYS A 160 4.55 9.50 14.35
CA LYS A 160 4.84 10.81 14.93
C LYS A 160 6.29 11.23 14.73
N ALA A 161 7.17 10.27 14.44
CA ALA A 161 8.62 10.47 14.41
C ALA A 161 9.28 9.81 13.19
N VAL A 162 8.59 9.77 12.05
CA VAL A 162 9.00 9.06 10.81
C VAL A 162 10.46 9.35 10.39
N LYS A 163 10.94 10.58 10.59
CA LYS A 163 12.31 10.99 10.21
C LYS A 163 13.37 10.75 11.29
N ALA A 164 12.95 10.49 12.52
CA ALA A 164 13.84 10.35 13.68
C ALA A 164 14.03 8.89 14.12
N THR A 165 13.11 8.00 13.75
CA THR A 165 13.13 6.59 14.18
C THR A 165 13.43 5.64 13.02
N VAL A 166 14.15 4.57 13.31
CA VAL A 166 14.37 3.47 12.37
C VAL A 166 13.08 2.65 12.26
N ALA A 167 12.57 2.49 11.03
CA ALA A 167 11.44 1.61 10.78
C ALA A 167 11.84 0.13 10.90
N VAL A 168 10.97 -0.69 11.49
CA VAL A 168 11.21 -2.13 11.64
C VAL A 168 10.62 -2.86 10.43
N LYS A 169 11.42 -3.71 9.79
CA LYS A 169 10.89 -4.64 8.79
C LYS A 169 10.04 -5.69 9.49
N VAL A 170 8.76 -5.76 9.13
CA VAL A 170 7.82 -6.71 9.74
C VAL A 170 7.36 -7.79 8.78
N GLY A 171 7.52 -7.59 7.48
CA GLY A 171 7.13 -8.57 6.48
C GLY A 171 7.51 -8.15 5.07
N MET A 172 6.98 -8.90 4.10
CA MET A 172 7.07 -8.57 2.68
C MET A 172 5.78 -9.00 2.00
N ALA A 173 5.37 -8.23 1.00
CA ALA A 173 4.20 -8.53 0.18
C ALA A 173 4.55 -8.35 -1.30
N ASN A 174 3.93 -9.14 -2.16
CA ASN A 174 4.04 -8.96 -3.59
C ASN A 174 2.72 -8.37 -4.08
N LEU A 175 2.78 -7.19 -4.69
CA LEU A 175 1.64 -6.38 -5.07
C LEU A 175 1.56 -6.24 -6.61
N PRO A 176 0.41 -5.84 -7.15
CA PRO A 176 0.27 -5.55 -8.56
C PRO A 176 1.06 -4.32 -9.02
N PRO A 177 1.49 -4.27 -10.30
CA PRO A 177 2.30 -3.16 -10.82
C PRO A 177 1.64 -1.78 -10.70
N PHE A 178 0.30 -1.72 -10.66
CA PHE A 178 -0.41 -0.44 -10.53
C PHE A 178 -0.10 0.30 -9.23
N VAL A 179 0.41 -0.40 -8.20
CA VAL A 179 0.83 0.21 -6.93
C VAL A 179 1.94 1.25 -7.14
N LEU A 180 2.74 1.11 -8.19
CA LEU A 180 3.74 2.11 -8.56
C LEU A 180 3.13 3.49 -8.87
N ALA A 181 1.89 3.53 -9.38
CA ALA A 181 1.19 4.77 -9.63
C ALA A 181 0.59 5.41 -8.36
N GLN A 182 0.55 4.65 -7.26
CA GLN A 182 0.11 5.11 -5.93
C GLN A 182 1.31 5.44 -5.02
N ALA A 183 2.53 5.06 -5.41
CA ALA A 183 3.71 5.26 -4.61
C ALA A 183 4.08 6.75 -4.53
N GLU A 184 4.37 7.21 -3.32
CA GLU A 184 4.94 8.53 -3.06
C GLU A 184 6.46 8.42 -2.82
N ASP A 185 7.15 9.55 -2.93
CA ASP A 185 8.60 9.59 -2.68
C ASP A 185 8.90 9.24 -1.21
N SER A 186 9.64 8.15 -1.01
CA SER A 186 10.05 7.66 0.31
C SER A 186 11.45 8.15 0.71
N GLY A 187 12.18 8.82 -0.18
CA GLY A 187 13.58 9.19 0.00
C GLY A 187 14.53 7.99 0.00
N THR A 188 15.72 8.16 0.57
CA THR A 188 16.72 7.09 0.65
C THR A 188 16.46 6.17 1.83
N VAL A 189 16.26 4.88 1.56
CA VAL A 189 16.04 3.86 2.58
C VAL A 189 17.36 3.16 2.91
N TYR A 190 17.78 3.21 4.17
CA TYR A 190 18.95 2.51 4.68
C TYR A 190 18.51 1.27 5.45
N VAL A 191 18.97 0.09 5.02
CA VAL A 191 18.70 -1.17 5.71
C VAL A 191 19.86 -1.45 6.66
N GLY A 192 19.65 -1.16 7.94
CA GLY A 192 20.62 -1.44 9.01
C GLY A 192 20.31 -2.76 9.72
N GLY A 193 21.34 -3.55 10.00
CA GLY A 193 21.24 -4.75 10.83
C GLY A 193 21.65 -4.45 12.27
N GLY A 194 20.71 -4.04 13.11
CA GLY A 194 20.98 -3.93 14.55
C GLY A 194 19.78 -3.46 15.37
N PRO A 195 19.60 -3.94 16.62
CA PRO A 195 18.61 -3.39 17.53
C PRO A 195 19.05 -1.98 17.94
N PHE A 196 18.40 -0.95 17.39
CA PHE A 196 18.59 0.42 17.87
C PHE A 196 17.84 0.58 19.18
N ARG A 197 18.43 0.05 20.27
CA ARG A 197 17.99 0.40 21.61
C ARG A 197 18.68 1.72 21.94
N GLU A 198 17.96 2.84 21.79
CA GLU A 198 18.41 4.13 22.30
C GLU A 198 18.73 3.97 23.79
N GLN A 199 20.02 3.99 24.13
CA GLN A 199 20.43 4.32 25.49
C GLN A 199 20.27 5.84 25.62
N PRO A 200 19.45 6.33 26.57
CA PRO A 200 19.33 7.76 26.79
C PRO A 200 20.68 8.30 27.25
N GLY A 201 21.33 9.09 26.40
CA GLY A 201 22.57 9.81 26.72
C GLY A 201 23.79 9.57 25.82
N SER A 202 23.70 8.74 24.77
CA SER A 202 24.80 8.62 23.80
C SER A 202 24.52 9.41 22.53
N PRO A 203 25.35 10.40 22.14
CA PRO A 203 25.21 11.08 20.86
C PRO A 203 25.38 10.04 19.75
N GLY A 204 24.35 9.91 18.90
CA GLY A 204 24.26 8.92 17.83
C GLY A 204 25.53 8.89 16.98
N THR A 205 26.43 7.97 17.33
CA THR A 205 27.65 7.76 16.58
C THR A 205 27.28 6.74 15.52
N PHE A 206 27.08 7.22 14.30
CA PHE A 206 26.99 6.37 13.12
C PHE A 206 28.29 5.56 13.04
N SER A 207 28.22 4.29 13.42
CA SER A 207 29.32 3.37 13.14
C SER A 207 29.32 3.15 11.64
N THR A 208 30.24 3.81 10.94
CA THR A 208 30.54 3.57 9.54
C THR A 208 30.97 2.12 9.41
N LEU A 209 30.02 1.23 9.10
CA LEU A 209 30.36 -0.10 8.63
C LEU A 209 31.09 0.08 7.30
N GLN A 210 32.41 0.06 7.38
CA GLN A 210 33.31 -0.04 6.24
C GLN A 210 33.14 -1.45 5.66
N THR A 211 32.05 -1.66 4.92
CA THR A 211 31.84 -2.89 4.17
C THR A 211 32.80 -2.84 2.99
N SER A 212 33.89 -3.58 3.08
CA SER A 212 34.75 -3.88 1.93
C SER A 212 33.91 -4.58 0.87
N TYR A 213 33.44 -3.84 -0.13
CA TYR A 213 32.84 -4.39 -1.34
C TYR A 213 33.94 -5.10 -2.13
N THR A 214 34.00 -6.43 -2.06
CA THR A 214 34.55 -7.22 -3.16
C THR A 214 33.56 -7.16 -4.30
N ASN A 215 33.93 -6.41 -5.33
CA ASN A 215 33.20 -6.21 -6.57
C ASN A 215 33.16 -7.52 -7.38
N SER A 216 32.22 -8.42 -7.09
CA SER A 216 31.89 -9.53 -7.98
C SER A 216 30.80 -9.07 -8.96
N GLY A 217 31.29 -8.65 -10.12
CA GLY A 217 30.61 -8.13 -11.31
C GLY A 217 29.13 -8.41 -11.51
N ALA A 218 28.39 -7.32 -11.65
CA ALA A 218 27.29 -7.20 -12.61
C ALA A 218 27.30 -5.75 -13.15
N SER A 219 28.32 -5.44 -13.96
CA SER A 219 28.32 -4.22 -14.78
C SER A 219 27.45 -4.50 -16.00
N ALA A 220 26.24 -3.95 -16.00
CA ALA A 220 25.41 -3.82 -17.19
C ALA A 220 25.78 -2.52 -17.90
N THR A 221 26.89 -2.52 -18.63
CA THR A 221 27.20 -1.51 -19.65
C THR A 221 28.05 -2.19 -20.73
N ASP A 222 27.40 -2.78 -21.73
CA ASP A 222 28.05 -3.00 -23.02
C ASP A 222 27.48 -2.00 -24.02
N SER A 223 28.39 -1.11 -24.38
CA SER A 223 28.33 -0.10 -25.42
C SER A 223 28.05 -0.71 -26.79
N TYR A 224 27.25 0.00 -27.58
CA TYR A 224 27.14 -0.20 -29.02
C TYR A 224 28.50 0.06 -29.69
N ASP A 225 29.07 -0.96 -30.33
CA ASP A 225 30.04 -0.79 -31.39
C ASP A 225 29.49 -1.41 -32.68
N ALA A 226 29.10 -0.52 -33.59
CA ALA A 226 28.92 -0.83 -34.99
C ALA A 226 30.31 -0.98 -35.66
N GLU A 227 30.33 -1.77 -36.74
CA GLU A 227 31.44 -1.97 -37.69
C GLU A 227 32.43 -3.11 -37.40
N LYS A 228 32.12 -4.30 -37.93
CA LYS A 228 32.98 -4.90 -38.98
C LYS A 228 32.28 -6.02 -39.74
N PHE A 229 32.04 -5.76 -41.02
CA PHE A 229 31.77 -6.76 -42.05
C PHE A 229 32.92 -7.77 -42.16
N GLY A 230 32.59 -9.06 -42.34
CA GLY A 230 33.54 -10.10 -42.74
C GLY A 230 32.92 -11.49 -42.66
N GLY A 231 32.55 -12.05 -43.83
CA GLY A 231 31.69 -13.23 -43.96
C GLY A 231 32.25 -14.58 -43.49
N GLY A 232 31.38 -15.58 -43.47
CA GLY A 232 31.75 -16.97 -43.23
C GLY A 232 30.53 -17.86 -42.99
N PHE A 233 30.00 -18.43 -44.07
CA PHE A 233 28.95 -19.46 -44.07
C PHE A 233 29.31 -20.67 -43.19
N GLY A 234 28.30 -21.24 -42.51
CA GLY A 234 28.42 -22.56 -41.86
C GLY A 234 27.19 -22.96 -41.06
N SER A 235 26.16 -23.49 -41.72
CA SER A 235 25.08 -24.27 -41.07
C SER A 235 25.63 -25.63 -40.63
N PRO A 236 25.14 -26.21 -39.52
CA PRO A 236 24.43 -27.49 -39.70
C PRO A 236 23.27 -27.76 -38.72
N THR A 237 22.13 -28.14 -39.32
CA THR A 237 21.19 -29.25 -38.99
C THR A 237 20.68 -29.49 -37.56
N ALA A 238 19.35 -29.45 -37.47
CA ALA A 238 18.50 -29.96 -36.38
C ALA A 238 18.50 -31.50 -36.28
N PRO A 239 18.27 -32.08 -35.08
CA PRO A 239 18.01 -33.51 -34.94
C PRO A 239 16.52 -33.83 -34.96
N SER A 240 16.18 -34.81 -35.80
CA SER A 240 14.86 -35.39 -36.03
C SER A 240 14.42 -36.35 -34.92
N LEU A 241 13.12 -36.29 -34.62
CA LEU A 241 12.31 -37.29 -33.91
C LEU A 241 12.58 -38.74 -34.34
N ARG A 242 12.70 -39.65 -33.36
CA ARG A 242 12.44 -41.08 -33.53
C ARG A 242 11.50 -41.59 -32.44
N ARG A 243 10.27 -41.92 -32.84
CA ARG A 243 9.41 -42.93 -32.19
C ARG A 243 9.93 -44.32 -32.52
N ASN A 244 9.79 -45.24 -31.57
CA ASN A 244 9.66 -46.70 -31.66
C ASN A 244 9.40 -47.14 -30.21
N ALA A 245 8.56 -48.10 -29.85
CA ALA A 245 7.51 -48.89 -30.48
C ALA A 245 6.66 -49.39 -29.29
#